data_AF-A0A2M8FB24-F1
#
_entry.id   AF-A0A2M8FB24-F1
#
_cell.length_a   1.000
_cell.length_b   1.000
_cell.length_c   1.000
_cell.angle_alpha   90.00
_cell.angle_beta   90.00
_cell.angle_gamma   90.00
#
_symmetry.space_group_name_H-M   'P 1'
#
loop_
_entity.id
_entity.type
_entity.pdbx_description
1 polymer ?
#
loop_
_entity_poly.entity_id
_entity_poly.type
_entity_poly.pdbx_seq_one_letter_code
_entity_poly.pdbx_strand_id
1 'polypeptide(L)'
;MFHTSKYYFPIFLVVTAFLTAGVGWQWIQVTTETGSYYFYGVADEAPKDALEVKLYQAQKEEKAKPEKREVKGIYLTAYTASNDTSRQRLIDLIDATELNAVVIDIKDYTGYTLYDSQLELVNELGTDKDRLGDIKKIVDDFHTHNIYVIA
;
A
#
# COMPACT_ATOMS: atom_id res chain seq x y z
N MET A 1 51.29 -42.11 1.32
CA MET A 1 51.12 -41.76 2.74
C MET A 1 50.81 -40.26 2.78
N PHE A 2 49.53 -39.88 2.85
CA PHE A 2 49.13 -38.46 2.81
C PHE A 2 49.39 -37.83 4.19
N HIS A 3 50.28 -36.83 4.24
CA HIS A 3 50.58 -36.10 5.46
C HIS A 3 49.58 -34.94 5.59
N THR A 4 48.51 -35.14 6.37
CA THR A 4 47.56 -34.08 6.67
C THR A 4 48.12 -33.18 7.77
N SER A 5 48.30 -31.90 7.46
CA SER A 5 48.72 -30.89 8.44
C SER A 5 47.69 -30.77 9.56
N LYS A 6 48.15 -30.70 10.81
CA LYS A 6 47.30 -30.60 12.02
C LYS A 6 46.39 -29.37 12.01
N TYR A 7 46.63 -28.41 11.11
CA TYR A 7 45.87 -27.16 10.99
C TYR A 7 44.64 -27.25 10.07
N TYR A 8 44.49 -28.29 9.23
CA TYR A 8 43.35 -28.35 8.31
C TYR A 8 42.01 -28.55 9.04
N PHE A 9 41.99 -29.38 10.07
CA PHE A 9 40.78 -29.64 10.86
C PHE A 9 40.25 -28.38 11.58
N PRO A 10 41.06 -27.60 12.31
CA PRO A 10 40.56 -26.36 12.92
C PRO A 10 40.17 -25.30 11.89
N ILE A 11 40.89 -25.17 10.77
CA ILE A 11 40.54 -24.23 9.70
C ILE A 11 39.18 -24.60 9.09
N PHE A 12 38.95 -25.88 8.82
CA PHE A 12 37.67 -26.37 8.31
C PHE A 12 36.52 -26.01 9.25
N LEU A 13 36.67 -26.24 10.56
CA LEU A 13 35.65 -25.89 11.55
C LEU A 13 35.35 -24.39 11.58
N VAL A 14 36.37 -23.53 11.48
CA VAL A 14 36.18 -22.07 11.47
C VAL A 14 35.44 -21.61 10.22
N VAL A 15 35.80 -22.14 9.04
CA VAL A 15 35.12 -21.81 7.78
C VAL A 15 33.67 -22.28 7.78
N THR A 16 33.40 -23.50 8.26
CA THR A 16 32.04 -24.02 8.37
C THR A 16 31.20 -23.21 9.38
N ALA A 17 31.77 -22.82 10.52
CA ALA A 17 31.10 -21.97 11.49
C ALA A 17 30.77 -20.57 10.90
N PHE A 18 31.69 -19.97 10.15
CA PHE A 18 31.47 -18.68 9.51
C PHE A 18 30.35 -18.73 8.46
N LEU A 19 30.33 -19.76 7.62
CA LEU A 19 29.30 -19.93 6.59
C LEU A 19 27.92 -20.22 7.20
N THR A 20 27.86 -21.07 8.23
CA THR A 20 26.58 -21.38 8.92
C THR A 20 26.05 -20.19 9.70
N ALA A 21 26.92 -19.41 10.36
CA ALA A 21 26.52 -18.17 11.02
C ALA A 21 26.05 -17.11 10.02
N GLY A 22 26.75 -16.93 8.89
CA GLY A 22 26.37 -15.97 7.86
C GLY A 22 25.03 -16.30 7.19
N VAL A 23 24.86 -17.56 6.76
CA VAL A 23 23.59 -18.02 6.18
C VAL A 23 22.48 -18.01 7.22
N GLY A 24 22.74 -18.45 8.44
CA GLY A 24 21.78 -18.40 9.54
C GLY A 24 21.34 -16.97 9.87
N TRP A 25 22.27 -16.03 9.95
CA TRP A 25 21.98 -14.61 10.18
C TRP A 25 21.13 -14.02 9.05
N GLN A 26 21.46 -14.30 7.80
CA GLN A 26 20.71 -13.81 6.65
C GLN A 26 19.31 -14.44 6.58
N TRP A 27 19.16 -15.73 6.90
CA TRP A 27 17.85 -16.38 7.04
C TRP A 27 17.02 -15.77 8.17
N ILE A 28 17.63 -15.44 9.30
CA ILE A 28 16.94 -14.75 10.41
C ILE A 28 16.46 -13.37 9.97
N GLN A 29 17.30 -12.56 9.32
CA GLN A 29 16.91 -11.24 8.81
C GLN A 29 15.74 -11.33 7.82
N VAL A 30 15.83 -12.22 6.82
CA VAL A 30 14.77 -12.41 5.82
C VAL A 30 13.46 -12.86 6.48
N THR A 31 13.52 -13.78 7.45
CA THR A 31 12.32 -14.26 8.15
C THR A 31 11.71 -13.20 9.08
N THR A 32 12.52 -12.35 9.70
CA THR A 32 12.01 -11.22 10.50
C THR A 32 11.34 -10.17 9.63
N GLU A 33 11.91 -9.85 8.47
CA GLU A 33 11.32 -8.90 7.53
C GLU A 33 10.05 -9.46 6.90
N THR A 34 10.07 -10.65 6.31
CA THR A 34 8.87 -11.29 5.73
C THR A 34 7.78 -11.53 6.77
N GLY A 35 8.14 -11.96 7.99
CA GLY A 35 7.20 -12.09 9.11
C GLY A 35 6.50 -10.78 9.46
N SER A 36 7.22 -9.65 9.39
CA SER A 36 6.63 -8.32 9.59
C SER A 36 5.66 -7.93 8.47
N TYR A 37 5.93 -8.30 7.21
CA TYR A 37 5.02 -8.05 6.08
C TYR A 37 3.71 -8.84 6.19
N TYR A 38 3.76 -10.11 6.63
CA TYR A 38 2.54 -10.88 6.91
C TYR A 38 1.77 -10.34 8.12
N PHE A 39 2.44 -9.79 9.13
CA PHE A 39 1.76 -9.20 10.29
C PHE A 39 1.01 -7.90 9.94
N TYR A 40 1.58 -7.05 9.09
CA TYR A 40 0.93 -5.79 8.69
C TYR A 40 -0.14 -5.98 7.59
N GLY A 41 0.03 -6.94 6.68
CA GLY A 41 -0.92 -7.21 5.60
C GLY A 41 -2.16 -8.01 6.03
N VAL A 42 -2.12 -8.63 7.22
CA VAL A 42 -3.10 -9.64 7.64
C VAL A 42 -3.63 -9.35 9.06
N ALA A 43 -3.94 -8.08 9.33
CA ALA A 43 -4.65 -7.70 10.56
C ALA A 43 -5.98 -8.46 10.75
N ASP A 44 -6.54 -9.03 9.67
CA ASP A 44 -7.77 -9.82 9.70
C ASP A 44 -7.58 -11.31 10.07
N GLU A 45 -6.37 -11.87 10.00
CA GLU A 45 -6.08 -13.27 10.43
C GLU A 45 -5.35 -13.36 11.77
N ALA A 46 -4.94 -12.22 12.36
CA ALA A 46 -4.36 -12.21 13.69
C ALA A 46 -5.34 -12.86 14.69
N PRO A 47 -4.88 -13.77 15.57
CA PRO A 47 -5.74 -14.40 16.57
C PRO A 47 -6.47 -13.32 17.35
N LYS A 48 -7.80 -13.29 17.27
CA LYS A 48 -8.62 -12.22 17.89
C LYS A 48 -8.45 -12.15 19.40
N ASP A 49 -7.96 -13.23 20.00
CA ASP A 49 -7.64 -13.36 21.41
C ASP A 49 -6.23 -12.85 21.78
N ALA A 50 -5.35 -12.64 20.79
CA ALA A 50 -4.03 -12.07 20.98
C ALA A 50 -4.14 -10.69 21.65
N LEU A 51 -3.29 -10.47 22.66
CA LEU A 51 -3.31 -9.26 23.48
C LEU A 51 -3.13 -8.00 22.64
N GLU A 52 -2.29 -8.06 21.61
CA GLU A 52 -2.04 -6.95 20.67
C GLU A 52 -3.31 -6.58 19.88
N VAL A 53 -4.08 -7.57 19.41
CA VAL A 53 -5.35 -7.33 18.72
C VAL A 53 -6.37 -6.72 19.68
N LYS A 54 -6.44 -7.21 20.93
CA LYS A 54 -7.33 -6.64 21.94
C LYS A 54 -6.97 -5.21 22.32
N LEU A 55 -5.68 -4.90 22.46
CA LEU A 55 -5.19 -3.56 22.73
C LEU A 55 -5.45 -2.63 21.54
N TYR A 56 -5.19 -3.08 20.31
CA TYR A 56 -5.51 -2.34 19.09
C TYR A 56 -7.02 -2.07 18.96
N GLN A 57 -7.87 -3.08 19.19
CA GLN A 57 -9.33 -2.94 19.15
C GLN A 57 -9.86 -2.05 20.28
N ALA A 58 -9.26 -2.12 21.49
CA ALA A 58 -9.62 -1.27 22.61
C ALA A 58 -9.14 0.18 22.45
N GLN A 59 -8.04 0.40 21.73
CA GLN A 59 -7.53 1.72 21.35
C GLN A 59 -8.27 2.30 20.13
N LYS A 60 -8.78 1.43 19.25
CA LYS A 60 -9.65 1.82 18.15
C LYS A 60 -10.96 2.30 18.75
N GLU A 61 -11.08 3.61 18.90
CA GLU A 61 -12.36 4.24 19.25
C GLU A 61 -13.45 3.63 18.38
N GLU A 62 -14.52 3.14 19.01
CA GLU A 62 -15.69 2.59 18.34
C GLU A 62 -16.44 3.77 17.69
N LYS A 63 -15.84 4.37 16.66
CA LYS A 63 -16.49 5.41 15.87
C LYS A 63 -17.74 4.79 15.29
N ALA A 64 -18.88 5.36 15.65
CA ALA A 64 -20.16 4.96 15.10
C ALA A 64 -20.02 4.87 13.58
N LYS A 65 -20.40 3.72 13.01
CA LYS A 65 -20.36 3.55 11.57
C LYS A 65 -21.15 4.70 10.93
N PRO A 66 -20.61 5.34 9.88
CA PRO A 66 -21.35 6.38 9.19
C PRO A 66 -22.68 5.82 8.69
N GLU A 67 -23.66 6.69 8.60
CA GLU A 67 -24.96 6.33 8.05
C GLU A 67 -24.81 5.71 6.66
N LYS A 68 -25.59 4.66 6.38
CA LYS A 68 -25.55 3.98 5.10
C LYS A 68 -26.08 4.93 4.02
N ARG A 69 -25.25 5.23 3.02
CA ARG A 69 -25.61 6.07 1.86
C ARG A 69 -25.72 5.19 0.62
N GLU A 70 -26.73 5.41 -0.21
CA GLU A 70 -26.78 4.82 -1.56
C GLU A 70 -25.83 5.60 -2.47
N VAL A 71 -24.84 4.90 -3.03
CA VAL A 71 -23.81 5.49 -3.89
C VAL A 71 -24.04 5.03 -5.32
N LYS A 72 -24.19 5.99 -6.23
CA LYS A 72 -24.37 5.79 -7.67
C LYS A 72 -23.21 6.46 -8.39
N GLY A 73 -22.10 5.72 -8.46
CA GLY A 73 -20.81 6.25 -8.92
C GLY A 73 -20.47 5.90 -10.36
N ILE A 74 -19.65 6.74 -10.98
CA ILE A 74 -18.98 6.46 -12.26
C ILE A 74 -17.48 6.34 -12.08
N TYR A 75 -16.84 5.46 -12.85
CA TYR A 75 -15.41 5.23 -12.77
C TYR A 75 -14.64 6.11 -13.75
N LEU A 76 -13.56 6.72 -13.27
CA LEU A 76 -12.68 7.64 -14.00
C LEU A 76 -11.23 7.16 -13.90
N THR A 77 -10.57 7.03 -15.05
CA THR A 77 -9.11 6.93 -15.07
C THR A 77 -8.48 8.26 -14.63
N ALA A 78 -7.22 8.23 -14.19
CA ALA A 78 -6.48 9.46 -13.88
C ALA A 78 -6.44 10.45 -15.07
N TYR A 79 -6.36 9.95 -16.32
CA TYR A 79 -6.39 10.79 -17.53
C TYR A 79 -7.70 11.55 -17.69
N THR A 80 -8.82 10.89 -17.37
CA THR A 80 -10.14 11.51 -17.45
C THR A 80 -10.32 12.52 -16.32
N ALA A 81 -9.91 12.14 -15.11
CA ALA A 81 -10.03 12.99 -13.93
C ALA A 81 -9.15 14.25 -14.01
N SER A 82 -7.93 14.16 -14.54
CA SER A 82 -7.02 15.31 -14.67
C SER A 82 -7.35 16.24 -15.83
N ASN A 83 -8.12 15.79 -16.82
CA ASN A 83 -8.55 16.65 -17.91
C ASN A 83 -9.74 17.53 -17.49
N ASP A 84 -9.51 18.84 -17.33
CA ASP A 84 -10.51 19.83 -16.91
C ASP A 84 -11.81 19.77 -17.74
N THR A 85 -11.71 19.65 -19.07
CA THR A 85 -12.88 19.60 -19.95
C THR A 85 -13.70 18.33 -19.76
N SER A 86 -13.04 17.16 -19.67
CA SER A 86 -13.72 15.89 -19.40
C SER A 86 -14.34 15.89 -18.01
N ARG A 87 -13.61 16.37 -17.00
CA ARG A 87 -14.09 16.46 -15.62
C ARG A 87 -15.33 17.34 -15.52
N GLN A 88 -15.34 18.52 -16.15
CA GLN A 88 -16.51 19.40 -16.14
C GLN A 88 -17.73 18.71 -16.78
N ARG A 89 -17.57 18.05 -17.94
CA ARG A 89 -18.68 17.34 -18.58
C ARG A 89 -19.27 16.22 -17.71
N LEU A 90 -18.43 15.57 -16.90
CA LEU A 90 -18.86 14.52 -16.00
C LEU A 90 -19.56 15.08 -14.76
N ILE A 91 -19.08 16.21 -14.24
CA ILE A 91 -19.78 16.97 -13.20
C ILE A 91 -21.18 17.36 -13.70
N ASP A 92 -21.28 17.95 -14.89
CA ASP A 92 -22.56 18.34 -15.49
C ASP A 92 -23.52 17.15 -15.66
N LEU A 93 -23.00 15.97 -16.04
CA LEU A 93 -23.77 14.73 -16.12
C LEU A 93 -24.28 14.29 -14.74
N ILE A 94 -23.42 14.36 -13.71
CA ILE A 94 -23.78 13.96 -12.35
C ILE A 94 -24.85 14.91 -11.81
N ASP A 95 -24.68 16.21 -11.97
CA ASP A 95 -25.66 17.24 -11.56
C ASP A 95 -27.03 17.07 -12.24
N ALA A 96 -27.06 16.54 -13.47
CA ALA A 96 -28.28 16.33 -14.25
C ALA A 96 -28.97 14.97 -14.01
N THR A 97 -28.38 14.08 -13.20
CA THR A 97 -28.85 12.70 -13.01
C THR A 97 -28.92 12.33 -11.53
N GLU A 98 -29.25 11.07 -11.24
CA GLU A 98 -29.20 10.50 -9.89
C GLU A 98 -27.80 10.06 -9.45
N LEU A 99 -26.79 10.19 -10.30
CA LEU A 99 -25.41 9.88 -9.95
C LEU A 99 -24.95 10.82 -8.83
N ASN A 100 -24.04 10.35 -7.98
CA ASN A 100 -23.59 11.13 -6.82
C ASN A 100 -22.15 10.87 -6.39
N ALA A 101 -21.40 10.09 -7.18
CA ALA A 101 -20.04 9.74 -6.84
C ALA A 101 -19.15 9.51 -8.06
N VAL A 102 -17.85 9.57 -7.83
CA VAL A 102 -16.82 9.18 -8.78
C VAL A 102 -15.82 8.25 -8.11
N VAL A 103 -15.34 7.26 -8.86
CA VAL A 103 -14.20 6.41 -8.48
C VAL A 103 -13.02 6.82 -9.34
N ILE A 104 -11.93 7.28 -8.75
CA ILE A 104 -10.76 7.79 -9.47
C ILE A 104 -9.55 6.90 -9.18
N ASP A 105 -8.88 6.43 -10.23
CA ASP A 105 -7.63 5.70 -10.04
C ASP A 105 -6.54 6.60 -9.45
N ILE A 106 -6.09 6.27 -8.24
CA ILE A 106 -4.83 6.77 -7.68
C ILE A 106 -3.64 5.85 -7.98
N LYS A 107 -3.93 4.62 -8.42
CA LYS A 107 -2.97 3.60 -8.87
C LYS A 107 -3.68 2.66 -9.84
N ASP A 108 -3.15 2.50 -11.05
CA ASP A 108 -3.79 1.61 -12.04
C ASP A 108 -3.25 0.17 -12.00
N TYR A 109 -3.72 -0.65 -12.93
CA TYR A 109 -3.32 -2.04 -13.14
C TYR A 109 -1.83 -2.22 -13.47
N THR A 110 -1.14 -1.17 -13.93
CA THR A 110 0.30 -1.22 -14.24
C THR A 110 1.17 -1.16 -13.00
N GLY A 111 0.57 -0.85 -11.84
CA GLY A 111 1.26 -0.80 -10.54
C GLY A 111 1.90 0.55 -10.22
N TYR A 112 1.73 1.56 -11.08
CA TYR A 112 2.24 2.91 -10.82
C TYR A 112 1.24 3.73 -10.03
N THR A 113 1.72 4.50 -9.05
CA THR A 113 0.92 5.57 -8.44
C THR A 113 0.73 6.67 -9.47
N LEU A 114 -0.46 7.25 -9.51
CA LEU A 114 -0.87 8.24 -10.51
C LEU A 114 -0.84 9.67 -9.95
N TYR A 115 -0.17 9.85 -8.82
CA TYR A 115 0.03 11.11 -8.11
C TYR A 115 1.35 11.08 -7.33
N ASP A 116 1.85 12.27 -6.99
CA ASP A 116 2.98 12.43 -6.08
C ASP A 116 2.58 12.02 -4.65
N SER A 117 2.92 10.77 -4.30
CA SER A 117 2.64 10.21 -2.98
C SER A 117 3.60 10.68 -1.89
N GLN A 118 4.75 11.25 -2.26
CA GLN A 118 5.85 11.61 -1.36
C GLN A 118 6.42 10.42 -0.55
N LEU A 119 6.07 9.18 -0.89
CA LEU A 119 6.56 7.99 -0.22
C LEU A 119 7.95 7.61 -0.75
N GLU A 120 8.92 7.50 0.16
CA GLU A 120 10.30 7.14 -0.17
C GLU A 120 10.38 5.84 -0.99
N LEU A 121 9.67 4.80 -0.57
CA LEU A 121 9.63 3.50 -1.27
C LEU A 121 9.11 3.61 -2.72
N VAL A 122 8.14 4.48 -2.99
CA VAL A 122 7.61 4.69 -4.36
C VAL A 122 8.66 5.35 -5.25
N ASN A 123 9.43 6.29 -4.68
CA ASN A 123 10.53 6.97 -5.36
C ASN A 123 11.70 6.02 -5.63
N GLU A 124 12.08 5.21 -4.64
CA GLU A 124 13.15 4.20 -4.77
C GLU A 124 12.85 3.17 -5.87
N LEU A 125 11.59 2.75 -5.97
CA LEU A 125 11.14 1.78 -6.98
C LEU A 125 10.86 2.42 -8.35
N GLY A 126 10.89 3.75 -8.46
CA GLY A 126 10.57 4.47 -9.69
C GLY A 126 9.14 4.24 -10.18
N THR A 127 8.20 3.99 -9.25
CA THR A 127 6.81 3.64 -9.55
C THR A 127 5.85 4.83 -9.49
N ASP A 128 6.37 6.05 -9.52
CA ASP A 128 5.57 7.27 -9.60
C ASP A 128 5.35 7.70 -11.06
N LYS A 129 4.07 7.91 -11.42
CA LYS A 129 3.63 8.56 -12.66
C LYS A 129 2.55 9.57 -12.33
N ASP A 130 2.91 10.71 -11.75
CA ASP A 130 2.00 11.82 -11.51
C ASP A 130 1.19 12.22 -12.77
N ARG A 131 -0.04 11.67 -12.87
CA ARG A 131 -1.00 11.90 -13.95
C ARG A 131 -2.16 12.77 -13.49
N LEU A 132 -2.47 12.72 -12.20
CA LEU A 132 -3.53 13.51 -11.59
C LEU A 132 -3.10 14.97 -11.40
N GLY A 133 -1.82 15.25 -11.14
CA GLY A 133 -1.35 16.60 -10.88
C GLY A 133 -1.95 17.15 -9.58
N ASP A 134 -2.67 18.27 -9.66
CA ASP A 134 -3.31 18.89 -8.48
C ASP A 134 -4.56 18.11 -8.04
N ILE A 135 -4.35 17.02 -7.28
CA ILE A 135 -5.42 16.20 -6.71
C ILE A 135 -6.36 17.06 -5.85
N LYS A 136 -5.82 18.04 -5.12
CA LYS A 136 -6.64 18.87 -4.24
C LYS A 136 -7.68 19.63 -5.05
N LYS A 137 -7.26 20.27 -6.15
CA LYS A 137 -8.19 20.92 -7.09
C LYS A 137 -9.21 19.92 -7.65
N ILE A 138 -8.78 18.74 -8.10
CA ILE A 138 -9.70 17.72 -8.67
C ILE A 138 -10.77 17.33 -7.65
N VAL A 139 -10.36 17.06 -6.40
CA VAL A 139 -11.28 16.67 -5.33
C VAL A 139 -12.20 17.83 -4.95
N ASP A 140 -11.67 19.06 -4.87
CA ASP A 140 -12.44 20.26 -4.57
C ASP A 140 -13.51 20.55 -5.65
N ASP A 141 -13.19 20.33 -6.93
CA ASP A 141 -14.13 20.48 -8.05
C ASP A 141 -15.35 19.55 -7.86
N PHE A 142 -15.14 18.28 -7.51
CA PHE A 142 -16.24 17.35 -7.22
C PHE A 142 -16.98 17.68 -5.93
N HIS A 143 -16.27 18.02 -4.86
CA HIS A 143 -16.88 18.32 -3.56
C HIS A 143 -17.74 19.59 -3.58
N THR A 144 -17.38 20.58 -4.40
CA THR A 144 -18.19 21.80 -4.56
C THR A 144 -19.59 21.49 -5.12
N HIS A 145 -19.71 20.40 -5.86
CA HIS A 145 -20.97 19.87 -6.40
C HIS A 145 -21.60 18.78 -5.51
N ASN A 146 -21.09 18.58 -4.29
CA ASN A 146 -21.54 17.53 -3.36
C ASN A 146 -21.43 16.11 -3.94
N ILE A 147 -20.42 15.89 -4.80
CA ILE A 147 -20.12 14.59 -5.42
C ILE A 147 -19.11 13.86 -4.56
N TYR A 148 -19.41 12.61 -4.19
CA TYR A 148 -18.54 11.80 -3.35
C TYR A 148 -17.37 11.20 -4.15
N VAL A 149 -16.13 11.46 -3.72
CA VAL A 149 -14.93 10.93 -4.39
C VAL A 149 -14.42 9.68 -3.67
N ILE A 150 -14.19 8.62 -4.44
CA ILE A 150 -13.67 7.32 -4.00
C ILE A 150 -12.36 7.06 -4.74
N ALA A 151 -11.34 6.55 -4.05
CA ALA A 151 -10.03 6.20 -4.59
C ALA A 151 -9.57 4.84 -4.05
#